data_AF-M0MIE7-F1
#
_entry.id   AF-M0MIE7-F1
#
_cell.length_a   1.000
_cell.length_b   1.000
_cell.length_c   1.000
_cell.angle_alpha   90.00
_cell.angle_beta   90.00
_cell.angle_gamma   90.00
#
_symmetry.space_group_name_H-M   'P 1'
#
loop_
_entity.id
_entity.type
_entity.pdbx_description
1 polymer ?
#
loop_
_entity_poly.entity_id
_entity_poly.type
_entity_poly.pdbx_seq_one_letter_code
_entity_poly.pdbx_strand_id
1 'polypeptide(L)'
;MRRQRSGTRTWLAVALALLYPGAGHLYLRKGLRALLWFGLVFATTALSLPTSAIPDSGGISVETIMAASRALPTAASTAIVVLFALSTIDAYRLARRRNRRAAAAVTTEENGGEQHCPHCGREGDSEFDFCQWCGEPFDADGS
;
A
#
# COMPACT_ATOMS: atom_id res chain seq x y z
N MET A 1 -23.60 4.94 14.68
CA MET A 1 -22.87 6.04 13.98
C MET A 1 -21.36 5.79 14.03
N ARG A 2 -20.74 5.25 12.98
CA ARG A 2 -19.27 5.08 12.91
C ARG A 2 -18.73 5.06 11.47
N ARG A 3 -19.17 5.98 10.62
CA ARG A 3 -18.53 6.27 9.32
C ARG A 3 -17.60 7.47 9.54
N GLN A 4 -16.32 7.38 9.13
CA GLN A 4 -15.42 8.51 8.73
C GLN A 4 -13.91 8.33 9.03
N ARG A 5 -13.41 7.21 9.59
CA ARG A 5 -11.96 7.09 9.90
C ARG A 5 -11.04 6.58 8.75
N SER A 6 -11.59 6.18 7.60
CA SER A 6 -10.81 5.56 6.51
C SER A 6 -10.20 6.56 5.51
N GLY A 7 -10.85 7.71 5.27
CA GLY A 7 -10.39 8.72 4.30
C GLY A 7 -9.10 9.45 4.73
N THR A 8 -9.03 9.84 6.00
CA THR A 8 -7.88 10.58 6.58
C THR A 8 -6.59 9.78 6.56
N ARG A 9 -6.65 8.46 6.74
CA ARG A 9 -5.49 7.55 6.70
C ARG A 9 -4.90 7.42 5.29
N THR A 10 -5.76 7.47 4.29
CA THR A 10 -5.37 7.38 2.88
C THR A 10 -4.68 8.66 2.43
N TRP A 11 -5.21 9.82 2.84
CA TRP A 11 -4.62 11.12 2.51
C TRP A 11 -3.28 11.36 3.22
N LEU A 12 -3.14 10.88 4.47
CA LEU A 12 -1.85 10.90 5.18
C LEU A 12 -0.80 10.06 4.46
N ALA A 13 -1.16 8.88 3.96
CA ALA A 13 -0.23 8.02 3.23
C ALA A 13 0.26 8.66 1.92
N VAL A 14 -0.61 9.43 1.24
CA VAL A 14 -0.26 10.19 0.04
C VAL A 14 0.67 11.35 0.39
N ALA A 15 0.37 12.13 1.43
CA ALA A 15 1.20 13.25 1.88
C ALA A 15 2.59 12.79 2.33
N LEU A 16 2.68 11.68 3.09
CA LEU A 16 3.96 11.12 3.53
C LEU A 16 4.77 10.52 2.38
N ALA A 17 4.11 9.92 1.38
CA ALA A 17 4.79 9.43 0.18
C ALA A 17 5.34 10.56 -0.70
N LEU A 18 4.74 11.76 -0.63
CA LEU A 18 5.20 12.95 -1.33
C LEU A 18 6.43 13.57 -0.64
N LEU A 19 6.50 13.48 0.70
CA LEU A 19 7.56 14.10 1.49
C LEU A 19 8.85 13.25 1.56
N TYR A 20 8.74 11.92 1.52
CA TYR A 20 9.90 11.04 1.58
C TYR A 20 9.71 9.75 0.78
N PRO A 21 10.57 9.45 -0.23
CA PRO A 21 10.50 8.19 -0.96
C PRO A 21 10.64 7.00 0.00
N GLY A 22 9.61 6.14 0.05
CA GLY A 22 9.58 4.95 0.90
C GLY A 22 8.72 5.05 2.17
N ALA A 23 8.37 6.26 2.64
CA ALA A 23 7.53 6.42 3.83
C ALA A 23 6.10 5.87 3.64
N GLY A 24 5.57 5.95 2.42
CA GLY A 24 4.28 5.32 2.07
C GLY A 24 4.27 3.79 2.25
N HIS A 25 5.40 3.12 2.03
CA HIS A 25 5.53 1.67 2.21
C HIS A 25 5.66 1.26 3.68
N LEU A 26 6.29 2.11 4.50
CA LEU A 26 6.32 1.97 5.96
C LEU A 26 4.90 2.01 6.56
N TYR A 27 4.06 2.95 6.11
CA TYR A 27 2.66 3.05 6.56
C TYR A 27 1.82 1.82 6.18
N LEU A 28 2.10 1.21 5.01
CA LEU A 28 1.38 0.04 4.51
C LEU A 28 1.82 -1.30 5.17
N ARG A 29 2.69 -1.28 6.20
CA ARG A 29 3.24 -2.46 6.93
C ARG A 29 3.89 -3.53 6.04
N LYS A 30 4.64 -3.13 5.01
CA LYS A 30 5.50 -4.05 4.25
C LYS A 30 6.95 -3.59 4.33
N GLY A 31 7.58 -3.81 5.49
CA GLY A 31 8.94 -3.36 5.80
C GLY A 31 10.00 -3.77 4.78
N LEU A 32 9.86 -4.95 4.16
CA LEU A 32 10.84 -5.43 3.18
C LEU A 32 10.86 -4.62 1.89
N ARG A 33 9.71 -4.12 1.40
CA ARG A 33 9.68 -3.29 0.19
C ARG A 33 10.16 -1.87 0.46
N ALA A 34 9.86 -1.33 1.64
CA ALA A 34 10.40 -0.05 2.08
C ALA A 34 11.93 -0.12 2.19
N LEU A 35 12.47 -1.16 2.85
CA LEU A 35 13.90 -1.40 2.95
C LEU A 35 14.55 -1.64 1.60
N LEU A 36 13.89 -2.36 0.68
CA LEU A 36 14.41 -2.60 -0.66
C LEU A 36 14.54 -1.30 -1.46
N TRP A 37 13.48 -0.49 -1.53
CA TRP A 37 13.55 0.79 -2.27
C TRP A 37 14.50 1.79 -1.63
N PHE A 38 14.49 1.90 -0.29
CA PHE A 38 15.43 2.75 0.44
C PHE A 38 16.87 2.30 0.20
N GLY A 39 17.15 1.00 0.35
CA GLY A 39 18.46 0.42 0.11
C GLY A 39 18.94 0.63 -1.32
N LEU A 40 18.04 0.58 -2.31
CA LEU A 40 18.39 0.74 -3.71
C LEU A 40 18.72 2.21 -4.05
N VAL A 41 17.97 3.17 -3.50
CA VAL A 41 18.31 4.61 -3.61
C VAL A 41 19.62 4.90 -2.87
N PHE A 42 19.78 4.41 -1.65
CA PHE A 42 20.99 4.60 -0.86
C PHE A 42 22.21 4.00 -1.55
N ALA A 43 22.10 2.77 -2.06
CA ALA A 43 23.16 2.12 -2.82
C ALA A 43 23.50 2.91 -4.08
N THR A 44 22.50 3.31 -4.88
CA THR A 44 22.72 4.10 -6.11
C THR A 44 23.47 5.39 -5.80
N THR A 45 23.07 6.10 -4.74
CA THR A 45 23.74 7.32 -4.29
C THR A 45 25.17 7.00 -3.80
N ALA A 46 25.35 6.06 -2.88
CA ALA A 46 26.65 5.72 -2.31
C ALA A 46 27.68 5.23 -3.35
N LEU A 47 27.25 4.43 -4.33
CA LEU A 47 28.08 3.97 -5.45
C LEU A 47 28.42 5.10 -6.44
N SER A 48 27.56 6.12 -6.53
CA SER A 48 27.74 7.23 -7.47
C SER A 48 28.47 8.43 -6.87
N LEU A 49 28.69 8.47 -5.55
CA LEU A 49 29.42 9.56 -4.90
C LEU A 49 30.93 9.37 -5.12
N PRO A 50 31.61 10.29 -5.83
CA PRO A 50 33.06 10.26 -5.90
C PRO A 50 33.66 10.63 -4.54
N THR A 51 34.74 9.96 -4.14
CA THR A 51 35.44 10.20 -2.86
C THR A 51 35.93 11.64 -2.71
N SER A 52 36.09 12.38 -3.81
CA SER A 52 36.43 13.81 -3.84
C SER A 52 35.34 14.74 -3.31
N ALA A 53 34.11 14.25 -3.15
CA ALA A 53 33.00 15.04 -2.60
C ALA A 53 32.85 14.90 -1.07
N ILE A 54 33.68 14.08 -0.44
CA ILE A 54 33.68 13.88 1.02
C ILE A 54 34.68 14.88 1.62
N PRO A 55 34.22 15.89 2.38
CA PRO A 55 35.16 16.82 3.01
C PRO A 55 35.90 16.12 4.15
N ASP A 56 37.22 16.33 4.24
CA ASP A 56 38.08 15.81 5.31
C ASP A 56 37.67 16.30 6.72
N SER A 57 36.90 17.38 6.78
CA SER A 57 36.42 17.98 8.03
C SER A 57 35.22 17.26 8.67
N GLY A 58 34.59 16.29 7.99
CA GLY A 58 33.44 15.54 8.51
C GLY A 58 32.18 16.39 8.79
N GLY A 59 32.19 17.67 8.42
CA GLY A 59 31.09 18.61 8.69
C GLY A 59 29.94 18.48 7.70
N ILE A 60 28.73 18.22 8.21
CA ILE A 60 27.49 18.30 7.43
C ILE A 60 27.06 19.77 7.37
N SER A 61 27.48 20.50 6.34
CA SER A 61 27.03 21.86 6.07
C SER A 61 26.15 21.92 4.81
N VAL A 62 25.34 22.98 4.67
CA VAL A 62 24.46 23.17 3.50
C VAL A 62 25.29 23.29 2.22
N GLU A 63 26.45 23.92 2.31
CA GLU A 63 27.41 24.09 1.22
C GLU A 63 28.01 22.74 0.81
N THR A 64 28.37 21.89 1.77
CA THR A 64 28.83 20.52 1.52
C THR A 64 27.78 19.70 0.77
N ILE A 65 26.51 19.80 1.20
CA ILE A 65 25.39 19.10 0.54
C ILE A 65 25.20 19.62 -0.89
N MET A 66 25.24 20.93 -1.12
CA MET A 66 25.12 21.51 -2.46
C MET A 66 26.30 21.15 -3.36
N ALA A 67 27.52 21.15 -2.84
CA ALA A 67 28.72 20.78 -3.59
C ALA A 67 28.68 19.30 -4.01
N ALA A 68 28.32 18.40 -3.09
CA ALA A 68 28.11 16.98 -3.38
C ALA A 68 27.01 16.79 -4.43
N SER A 69 25.90 17.53 -4.33
CA SER A 69 24.78 17.46 -5.29
C SER A 69 25.19 17.86 -6.71
N ARG A 70 26.08 18.84 -6.86
CA ARG A 70 26.61 19.27 -8.18
C ARG A 70 27.62 18.29 -8.76
N ALA A 71 28.30 17.52 -7.90
CA ALA A 71 29.27 16.52 -8.32
C ALA A 71 28.60 15.21 -8.80
N LEU A 72 27.28 15.05 -8.62
CA LEU A 72 26.59 13.84 -9.07
C LEU A 72 26.59 13.76 -10.61
N PRO A 73 27.05 12.64 -11.20
CA PRO A 73 26.96 12.43 -12.64
C PRO A 73 25.49 12.39 -13.10
N THR A 74 25.21 12.91 -14.28
CA THR A 74 23.85 12.96 -14.85
C THR A 74 23.19 11.58 -14.94
N ALA A 75 23.99 10.54 -15.19
CA ALA A 75 23.54 9.14 -15.18
C ALA A 75 22.96 8.72 -13.82
N ALA A 76 23.60 9.07 -12.71
CA ALA A 76 23.12 8.78 -11.36
C ALA A 76 21.81 9.53 -11.07
N SER A 77 21.74 10.80 -11.44
CA SER A 77 20.50 11.60 -11.33
C SER A 77 19.35 10.98 -12.12
N THR A 78 19.59 10.54 -13.36
CA THR A 78 18.56 9.84 -14.16
C THR A 78 18.12 8.53 -13.53
N ALA A 79 19.06 7.74 -12.99
CA ALA A 79 18.75 6.51 -12.29
C ALA A 79 17.87 6.77 -11.06
N ILE A 80 18.22 7.76 -10.23
CA ILE A 80 17.44 8.14 -9.04
C ILE A 80 16.02 8.56 -9.43
N VAL A 81 15.85 9.37 -10.47
CA VAL A 81 14.52 9.79 -10.95
C VAL A 81 13.70 8.59 -11.44
N VAL A 82 14.31 7.68 -12.20
CA VAL A 82 13.65 6.45 -12.65
C VAL A 82 13.25 5.57 -11.47
N LEU A 83 14.14 5.39 -10.49
CA LEU A 83 13.84 4.62 -9.27
C LEU A 83 12.70 5.25 -8.48
N PHE A 84 12.67 6.58 -8.39
CA PHE A 84 11.58 7.30 -7.74
C PHE A 84 10.25 7.03 -8.46
N ALA A 85 10.22 7.17 -9.79
CA ALA A 85 9.02 6.90 -10.59
C ALA A 85 8.54 5.45 -10.45
N LEU A 86 9.45 4.47 -10.50
CA LEU A 86 9.13 3.05 -10.33
C LEU A 86 8.58 2.75 -8.92
N SER A 87 9.18 3.34 -7.88
CA SER A 87 8.69 3.25 -6.50
C SER A 87 7.28 3.81 -6.37
N THR A 88 7.00 4.98 -6.95
CA THR A 88 5.65 5.56 -6.97
C THR A 88 4.64 4.65 -7.67
N ILE A 89 5.01 4.05 -8.81
CA ILE A 89 4.16 3.11 -9.54
C ILE A 89 3.87 1.85 -8.70
N ASP A 90 4.86 1.30 -7.99
CA ASP A 90 4.66 0.14 -7.11
C ASP A 90 3.71 0.47 -5.96
N ALA A 91 3.92 1.61 -5.28
CA ALA A 91 3.05 2.08 -4.21
C ALA A 91 1.60 2.25 -4.70
N TYR A 92 1.42 2.83 -5.89
CA TYR A 92 0.12 3.01 -6.51
C TYR A 92 -0.58 1.69 -6.84
N ARG A 93 0.14 0.74 -7.46
CA ARG A 93 -0.37 -0.59 -7.78
C ARG A 93 -0.76 -1.34 -6.50
N LEU A 94 0.02 -1.23 -5.45
CA LEU A 94 -0.25 -1.84 -4.15
C LEU A 94 -1.51 -1.24 -3.50
N ALA A 95 -1.66 0.08 -3.52
CA ALA A 95 -2.84 0.78 -3.02
C ALA A 95 -4.11 0.37 -3.80
N ARG A 96 -4.06 0.38 -5.15
CA ARG A 96 -5.19 -0.08 -5.98
C ARG A 96 -5.60 -1.53 -5.69
N ARG A 97 -4.63 -2.43 -5.50
CA ARG A 97 -4.91 -3.84 -5.16
C ARG A 97 -5.60 -3.98 -3.80
N ARG A 98 -5.18 -3.20 -2.79
CA ARG A 98 -5.87 -3.17 -1.49
C ARG A 98 -7.30 -2.67 -1.61
N ASN A 99 -7.51 -1.58 -2.35
CA ASN A 99 -8.85 -1.03 -2.54
C ASN A 99 -9.79 -2.03 -3.24
N ARG A 100 -9.31 -2.74 -4.26
CA ARG A 100 -10.09 -3.79 -4.94
C ARG A 100 -10.45 -4.94 -4.00
N ARG A 101 -9.52 -5.37 -3.14
CA ARG A 101 -9.80 -6.44 -2.15
C ARG A 101 -10.78 -5.99 -1.08
N ALA A 102 -10.66 -4.76 -0.61
CA ALA A 102 -11.61 -4.19 0.35
C ALA A 102 -13.02 -4.08 -0.28
N ALA A 103 -13.11 -3.62 -1.54
CA ALA A 103 -14.38 -3.58 -2.27
C ALA A 103 -14.98 -4.99 -2.46
N ALA A 104 -14.15 -5.98 -2.83
CA ALA A 104 -14.60 -7.36 -2.95
C ALA A 104 -15.09 -7.96 -1.61
N ALA A 105 -14.42 -7.65 -0.49
CA ALA A 105 -14.86 -8.08 0.83
C ALA A 105 -16.22 -7.45 1.21
N VAL A 106 -16.42 -6.16 0.92
CA VAL A 106 -17.72 -5.50 1.15
C VAL A 106 -18.82 -6.14 0.31
N THR A 107 -18.56 -6.47 -0.97
CA THR A 107 -19.55 -7.16 -1.80
C THR A 107 -19.85 -8.57 -1.31
N THR A 108 -18.90 -9.28 -0.70
CA THR A 108 -19.16 -10.61 -0.12
C THR A 108 -19.93 -10.52 1.19
N GLU A 109 -19.74 -9.47 1.99
CA GLU A 109 -20.55 -9.20 3.19
C GLU A 109 -21.97 -8.73 2.81
N GLU A 110 -22.13 -7.97 1.72
CA GLU A 110 -23.43 -7.47 1.24
C GLU A 110 -24.20 -8.53 0.43
N ASN A 111 -23.49 -9.41 -0.29
CA ASN A 111 -24.02 -10.67 -0.86
C ASN A 111 -23.72 -11.82 0.10
N GLY A 112 -23.87 -11.60 1.41
CA GLY A 112 -23.86 -12.61 2.44
C GLY A 112 -25.03 -13.58 2.22
N GLY A 113 -24.86 -14.45 1.24
CA GLY A 113 -25.67 -15.61 0.91
C GLY A 113 -27.15 -15.35 0.68
N GLU A 114 -27.47 -14.82 -0.50
CA GLU A 114 -28.75 -15.14 -1.15
C GLU A 114 -28.71 -16.61 -1.57
N GLN A 115 -29.01 -17.48 -0.61
CA GLN A 115 -29.24 -18.89 -0.86
C GLN A 115 -30.74 -19.13 -0.95
N HIS A 116 -31.16 -19.71 -2.08
CA HIS A 116 -32.56 -20.06 -2.29
C HIS A 116 -32.91 -21.23 -1.38
N CYS A 117 -33.94 -21.04 -0.55
CA CYS A 117 -34.42 -22.09 0.33
C CYS A 117 -34.92 -23.29 -0.49
N PRO A 118 -34.38 -24.51 -0.29
CA PRO A 118 -34.82 -25.69 -1.06
C PRO A 118 -36.28 -26.07 -0.77
N HIS A 119 -36.83 -25.62 0.36
CA HIS A 119 -38.17 -25.97 0.82
C HIS A 119 -39.27 -25.03 0.28
N CYS A 120 -39.00 -23.72 0.20
CA CYS A 120 -40.00 -22.73 -0.22
C CYS A 120 -39.61 -21.93 -1.48
N GLY A 121 -38.38 -22.10 -1.98
CA GLY A 121 -37.88 -21.47 -3.20
C GLY A 121 -37.64 -19.97 -3.11
N ARG A 122 -37.76 -19.36 -1.93
CA ARG A 122 -37.49 -17.92 -1.71
C ARG A 122 -36.03 -17.69 -1.32
N GLU A 123 -35.52 -16.51 -1.66
CA GLU A 123 -34.23 -16.00 -1.19
C GLU A 123 -34.25 -15.89 0.34
N GLY A 124 -33.37 -16.67 0.97
CA GLY A 124 -33.13 -16.66 2.39
C GLY A 124 -31.80 -16.00 2.70
N ASP A 125 -31.75 -15.28 3.82
CA ASP A 125 -30.53 -14.64 4.32
C ASP A 125 -29.64 -15.69 5.01
N SER A 126 -28.40 -15.83 4.54
CA SER A 126 -27.42 -16.77 5.11
C SER A 126 -26.87 -16.38 6.48
N GLU A 127 -27.20 -15.19 6.99
CA GLU A 127 -26.91 -14.81 8.38
C GLU A 127 -27.67 -15.71 9.37
N PHE A 128 -28.79 -16.32 8.95
CA PHE A 128 -29.58 -17.22 9.77
C PHE A 128 -29.45 -18.68 9.29
N ASP A 129 -29.31 -19.61 10.24
CA ASP A 129 -29.30 -21.06 9.96
C ASP A 129 -30.70 -21.61 9.58
N PHE A 130 -31.70 -20.74 9.50
CA PHE A 130 -33.09 -21.07 9.17
C PHE A 130 -33.69 -20.06 8.19
N CYS A 131 -34.67 -20.52 7.42
CA CYS A 131 -35.37 -19.67 6.48
C CYS A 131 -36.34 -18.74 7.20
N GLN A 132 -36.14 -17.42 7.10
CA GLN A 132 -37.02 -16.38 7.67
C GLN A 132 -38.47 -16.43 7.17
N TRP A 133 -38.74 -17.12 6.04
CA TRP A 133 -40.06 -17.16 5.43
C TRP A 133 -40.91 -18.36 5.83
N CYS A 134 -40.30 -19.52 6.01
CA CYS A 134 -41.01 -20.76 6.34
C CYS A 134 -40.59 -21.36 7.69
N GLY A 135 -39.50 -20.88 8.28
CA GLY A 135 -38.97 -21.37 9.56
C GLY A 135 -38.16 -22.67 9.46
N GLU A 136 -37.94 -23.21 8.26
CA GLU A 136 -37.20 -24.46 8.06
C GLU A 136 -35.68 -24.22 8.13
N PRO A 137 -34.89 -25.05 8.83
CA PRO A 137 -33.42 -24.97 8.82
C PRO A 137 -32.85 -25.24 7.42
N PHE A 138 -31.72 -24.62 7.10
CA PHE A 138 -31.05 -24.83 5.80
C PHE A 138 -30.31 -26.17 5.70
N ASP A 139 -29.91 -26.75 6.84
CA ASP A 139 -29.13 -28.00 6.91
C ASP A 139 -29.99 -29.27 7.09
N ALA A 140 -31.25 -29.24 6.63
CA ALA A 140 -32.19 -30.35 6.79
C ALA A 140 -31.95 -31.53 5.82
N ASP A 141 -30.69 -31.94 5.63
CA ASP A 141 -30.31 -33.23 5.04
C ASP A 141 -29.14 -33.80 5.84
N GLY A 142 -29.49 -34.59 6.86
CA GLY A 142 -28.59 -35.04 7.90
C GLY A 142 -27.50 -36.03 7.49
N SER A 143 -26.47 -36.06 8.33
CA SER A 143 -25.92 -37.29 8.93
C SER A 143 -25.36 -36.95 10.30
#